data_AF-A0A381QF35-F1
#
_entry.id   AF-A0A381QF35-F1
#
_cell.length_a   1.000
_cell.length_b   1.000
_cell.length_c   1.000
_cell.angle_alpha   90.00
_cell.angle_beta   90.00
_cell.angle_gamma   90.00
#
_symmetry.space_group_name_H-M   'P 1'
#
loop_
_entity.id
_entity.type
_entity.pdbx_description
1 polymer ?
#
loop_
_entity_poly.entity_id
_entity_poly.type
_entity_poly.pdbx_seq_one_letter_code
_entity_poly.pdbx_strand_id
1 'polypeptide(L)'
;MKCLKCGWSNSDTAAYCQNCHSYLAEPPGMESLNTFKALILGLFITGIFYLVFPMPVIRSEYWLQLFSGRISETIFALVLWSLFLLYFKWRQFRQQHRAYAAFRNQLLHDSLLKGIYVKDVDERILEISQFLQKQKVKKFQDSVIFRRVRRTLRHLKAIPKKEEITSILNYQAEIDHNRMQSSYALLNVFIWAIPILGFIGTVFGIGQSIGEFSDFIRSTNGTDLNTQMRSALGGVTSGLSVAFSTTFIALVGVVPIMMLASSLRKREEDLLLSVEEYCLEDLLPNLHVRPGDELLDDAVSGHLEQMAEFSENWRKQVSPVLESVEQHSKGLAAQVGGLQPLIQKFSESLFAARDEMNELNQVDNNKEKPASPETESLQDEEGLTNSQASNQ
;
A
#
# COMPACT_ATOMS: atom_id res chain seq x y z
N MET A 1 -6.34 16.36 21.46
CA MET A 1 -5.07 16.42 20.70
C MET A 1 -4.63 17.86 20.41
N LYS A 2 -3.35 18.22 20.62
CA LYS A 2 -2.82 19.55 20.23
C LYS A 2 -2.39 19.56 18.75
N CYS A 3 -2.72 20.63 18.04
CA CYS A 3 -2.27 20.85 16.67
C CYS A 3 -0.77 21.17 16.64
N LEU A 4 0.02 20.45 15.83
CA LEU A 4 1.45 20.71 15.67
C LEU A 4 1.75 22.03 14.96
N LYS A 5 0.82 22.53 14.13
CA LYS A 5 1.00 23.75 13.33
C LYS A 5 0.63 25.03 14.10
N CYS A 6 -0.42 24.98 14.93
CA CYS A 6 -0.94 26.16 15.62
C CYS A 6 -1.06 26.02 17.15
N GLY A 7 -0.69 24.87 17.73
CA GLY A 7 -0.75 24.62 19.17
C GLY A 7 -2.15 24.41 19.77
N TRP A 8 -3.22 24.63 18.99
CA TRP A 8 -4.61 24.58 19.46
C TRP A 8 -5.02 23.19 19.97
N SER A 9 -5.75 23.12 21.08
CA SER A 9 -6.27 21.87 21.64
C SER A 9 -7.60 21.49 20.98
N ASN A 10 -7.63 20.35 20.31
CA ASN A 10 -8.79 19.82 19.59
C ASN A 10 -9.31 18.56 20.30
N SER A 11 -10.60 18.25 20.12
CA SER A 11 -11.21 17.01 20.65
C SER A 11 -10.51 15.74 20.13
N ASP A 12 -10.56 14.65 20.89
CA ASP A 12 -9.93 13.36 20.52
C ASP A 12 -10.63 12.64 19.35
N THR A 13 -11.68 13.26 18.79
CA THR A 13 -12.43 12.80 17.63
C THR A 13 -12.27 13.72 16.41
N ALA A 14 -11.57 14.85 16.53
CA ALA A 14 -11.42 15.81 15.43
C ALA A 14 -10.26 15.42 14.49
N ALA A 15 -10.54 15.23 13.20
CA ALA A 15 -9.53 14.95 12.16
C ALA A 15 -8.73 16.17 11.71
N TYR A 16 -9.34 17.34 11.75
CA TYR A 16 -8.74 18.60 11.34
C TYR A 16 -8.76 19.58 12.50
N CYS A 17 -7.74 20.43 12.56
CA CYS A 17 -7.69 21.48 13.55
C CYS A 17 -8.81 22.49 13.28
N GLN A 18 -9.60 22.79 14.31
CA GLN A 18 -10.68 23.78 14.22
C GLN A 18 -10.17 25.20 13.96
N ASN A 19 -8.90 25.48 14.23
CA ASN A 19 -8.30 26.79 14.07
C ASN A 19 -7.60 26.98 12.72
N CYS A 20 -6.70 26.06 12.34
CA CYS A 20 -5.88 26.22 11.13
C CYS A 20 -6.21 25.23 10.00
N HIS A 21 -7.27 24.43 10.18
CA HIS A 21 -7.68 23.35 9.26
C HIS A 21 -6.57 22.37 8.87
N SER A 22 -5.44 22.37 9.59
CA SER A 22 -4.38 21.40 9.37
C SER A 22 -4.84 20.03 9.88
N TYR A 23 -4.52 18.98 9.14
CA TYR A 23 -4.73 17.62 9.60
C TYR A 23 -4.04 17.38 10.95
N LEU A 24 -4.78 16.83 11.91
CA LEU A 24 -4.26 16.42 13.20
C LEU A 24 -3.69 15.00 13.04
N ALA A 25 -2.36 14.89 12.98
CA ALA A 25 -1.68 13.60 13.11
C ALA A 25 -1.13 13.51 14.52
N GLU A 26 -1.47 12.47 15.28
CA GLU A 26 -0.66 12.11 16.43
C GLU A 26 0.74 11.68 15.92
N PRO A 27 1.83 12.19 16.53
CA PRO A 27 3.19 11.95 16.05
C PRO A 27 3.53 10.44 16.07
N PRO A 28 4.41 9.98 15.16
CA PRO A 28 4.89 8.60 15.15
C PRO A 28 5.72 8.34 16.43
N GLY A 29 5.05 7.91 17.49
CA GLY A 29 5.65 7.66 18.81
C GLY A 29 4.66 7.20 19.89
N MET A 30 3.38 7.01 19.58
CA MET A 30 2.37 6.60 20.57
C MET A 30 2.51 5.15 21.05
N GLU A 31 3.12 4.26 20.26
CA GLU A 31 3.43 2.90 20.74
C GLU A 31 4.44 2.93 21.88
N SER A 32 5.49 3.76 21.80
CA SER A 32 6.44 3.92 22.90
C SER A 32 5.77 4.56 24.12
N LEU A 33 4.80 5.47 23.94
CA LEU A 33 4.03 6.04 25.05
C LEU A 33 3.12 5.00 25.73
N ASN A 34 2.49 4.10 24.97
CA ASN A 34 1.68 3.02 25.55
C ASN A 34 2.55 2.01 26.28
N THR A 35 3.70 1.64 25.72
CA THR A 35 4.70 0.79 26.38
C THR A 35 5.27 1.48 27.62
N PHE A 36 5.50 2.79 27.57
CA PHE A 36 5.97 3.56 28.72
C PHE A 36 4.92 3.66 29.83
N LYS A 37 3.64 3.89 29.48
CA LYS A 37 2.52 3.78 30.44
C LYS A 37 2.41 2.37 30.99
N ALA A 38 2.66 1.36 30.15
CA ALA A 38 2.70 -0.04 30.56
C ALA A 38 3.73 -0.26 31.66
N LEU A 39 4.95 0.20 31.42
CA LEU A 39 6.07 0.10 32.35
C LEU A 39 5.84 0.91 33.63
N ILE A 40 5.28 2.13 33.54
CA ILE A 40 4.99 2.95 34.73
C ILE A 40 3.96 2.27 35.62
N LEU A 41 2.85 1.76 35.08
CA LEU A 41 1.89 1.07 35.94
C LEU A 41 2.44 -0.26 36.44
N GLY A 42 3.24 -0.95 35.63
CA GLY A 42 3.98 -2.13 36.08
C GLY A 42 4.83 -1.79 37.31
N LEU A 43 5.66 -0.76 37.22
CA LEU A 43 6.52 -0.27 38.30
C LEU A 43 5.69 0.13 39.52
N PHE A 44 4.59 0.85 39.32
CA PHE A 44 3.69 1.28 40.40
C PHE A 44 3.05 0.08 41.12
N ILE A 45 2.52 -0.90 40.38
CA ILE A 45 1.91 -2.10 40.96
C ILE A 45 2.97 -2.95 41.66
N THR A 46 4.18 -3.06 41.10
CA THR A 46 5.27 -3.74 41.81
C THR A 46 5.68 -2.99 43.08
N GLY A 47 5.71 -1.66 43.07
CA GLY A 47 5.95 -0.86 44.27
C GLY A 47 4.88 -1.07 45.34
N ILE A 48 3.60 -1.14 44.94
CA ILE A 48 2.50 -1.51 45.84
C ILE A 48 2.67 -2.94 46.35
N PHE A 49 3.00 -3.90 45.50
CA PHE A 49 3.24 -5.29 45.89
C PHE A 49 4.35 -5.36 46.96
N TYR A 50 5.49 -4.71 46.74
CA TYR A 50 6.58 -4.66 47.73
C TYR A 50 6.24 -3.86 49.00
N LEU A 51 5.25 -2.97 48.99
CA LEU A 51 4.75 -2.26 50.19
C LEU A 51 3.68 -3.04 50.97
N VAL A 52 2.87 -3.84 50.27
CA VAL A 52 1.75 -4.61 50.86
C VAL A 52 2.18 -6.03 51.26
N PHE A 53 3.10 -6.65 50.54
CA PHE A 53 3.62 -7.98 50.86
C PHE A 53 4.33 -8.07 52.24
N PRO A 54 5.06 -7.05 52.72
CA PRO A 54 5.55 -7.04 54.11
C PRO A 54 4.46 -6.76 55.16
N MET A 55 3.20 -6.49 54.78
CA MET A 55 2.11 -6.28 55.75
C MET A 55 1.50 -7.61 56.22
N PRO A 56 1.32 -7.81 57.54
CA PRO A 56 0.91 -9.08 58.16
C PRO A 56 -0.57 -9.50 57.91
N VAL A 57 -1.23 -8.93 56.90
CA VAL A 57 -2.66 -9.12 56.62
C VAL A 57 -2.93 -10.39 55.78
N ILE A 58 -1.95 -10.88 55.02
CA ILE A 58 -2.07 -12.10 54.20
C ILE A 58 -1.57 -13.30 55.03
N ARG A 59 -2.32 -13.68 56.06
CA ARG A 59 -2.02 -14.82 56.97
C ARG A 59 -2.29 -16.19 56.35
N SER A 60 -1.73 -16.47 55.18
CA SER A 60 -1.68 -17.84 54.65
C SER A 60 -0.24 -18.31 54.63
N GLU A 61 0.08 -19.33 55.43
CA GLU A 61 1.42 -19.90 55.50
C GLU A 61 1.93 -20.37 54.13
N TYR A 62 1.02 -20.84 53.27
CA TYR A 62 1.34 -21.26 51.91
C TYR A 62 1.90 -20.11 51.06
N TRP A 63 1.26 -18.94 51.09
CA TRP A 63 1.70 -17.78 50.30
C TRP A 63 3.01 -17.18 50.83
N LEU A 64 3.19 -17.15 52.16
CA LEU A 64 4.44 -16.71 52.77
C LEU A 64 5.61 -17.64 52.41
N GLN A 65 5.39 -18.95 52.38
CA GLN A 65 6.42 -19.92 51.99
C GLN A 65 6.74 -19.84 50.49
N LEU A 66 5.71 -19.65 49.65
CA LEU A 66 5.81 -19.57 48.19
C LEU A 66 6.58 -18.33 47.72
N PHE A 67 6.48 -17.22 48.46
CA PHE A 67 7.12 -15.94 48.14
C PHE A 67 8.32 -15.61 49.04
N SER A 68 8.77 -16.54 49.90
CA SER A 68 9.90 -16.32 50.81
C SER A 68 11.23 -16.03 50.11
N GLY A 69 11.35 -16.34 48.81
CA GLY A 69 12.54 -16.07 48.01
C GLY A 69 12.42 -14.79 47.19
N ARG A 70 13.40 -13.88 47.30
CA ARG A 70 13.51 -12.64 46.49
C ARG A 70 13.37 -12.90 44.98
N ILE A 71 13.78 -14.08 44.51
CA ILE A 71 13.66 -14.48 43.09
C ILE A 71 12.18 -14.72 42.71
N SER A 72 11.39 -15.38 43.55
CA SER A 72 9.97 -15.64 43.30
C SER A 72 9.14 -14.35 43.21
N GLU A 73 9.46 -13.34 44.02
CA GLU A 73 8.86 -12.00 43.97
C GLU A 73 9.15 -11.31 42.62
N THR A 74 10.39 -11.40 42.12
CA THR A 74 10.76 -10.84 40.81
C THR A 74 10.07 -11.55 39.65
N ILE A 75 9.89 -12.86 39.72
CA ILE A 75 9.17 -13.64 38.71
C ILE A 75 7.71 -13.19 38.66
N PHE A 76 7.06 -13.06 39.82
CA PHE A 76 5.69 -12.59 39.89
C PHE A 76 5.52 -11.15 39.37
N ALA A 77 6.46 -10.27 39.70
CA ALA A 77 6.52 -8.92 39.14
C ALA A 77 6.58 -8.93 37.60
N LEU A 78 7.45 -9.75 37.01
CA LEU A 78 7.58 -9.88 35.56
C LEU A 78 6.34 -10.48 34.89
N VAL A 79 5.70 -11.46 35.53
CA VAL A 79 4.42 -12.01 35.08
C VAL A 79 3.35 -10.92 35.05
N LEU A 80 3.26 -10.10 36.09
CA LEU A 80 2.30 -9.00 36.17
C LEU A 80 2.58 -7.91 35.12
N TRP A 81 3.85 -7.55 34.92
CA TRP A 81 4.25 -6.60 33.87
C TRP A 81 3.90 -7.12 32.47
N SER A 82 4.11 -8.41 32.22
CA SER A 82 3.76 -9.06 30.96
C SER A 82 2.26 -9.05 30.70
N LEU A 83 1.44 -9.35 31.73
CA LEU A 83 -0.01 -9.26 31.65
C LEU A 83 -0.49 -7.84 31.36
N PHE A 84 0.19 -6.85 31.94
CA PHE A 84 -0.14 -5.45 31.70
C PHE A 84 0.20 -5.01 30.27
N LEU A 85 1.37 -5.38 29.75
CA LEU A 85 1.73 -5.16 28.35
C LEU A 85 0.70 -5.80 27.41
N LEU A 86 0.30 -7.05 27.69
CA LEU A 86 -0.75 -7.74 26.95
C LEU A 86 -2.11 -7.02 27.02
N TYR A 87 -2.49 -6.51 28.19
CA TYR A 87 -3.75 -5.76 28.34
C TYR A 87 -3.77 -4.48 27.50
N PHE A 88 -2.67 -3.73 27.47
CA PHE A 88 -2.57 -2.51 26.64
C PHE A 88 -2.60 -2.85 25.15
N LYS A 89 -1.87 -3.89 24.74
CA LYS A 89 -1.91 -4.43 23.38
C LYS A 89 -3.31 -4.86 22.97
N TRP A 90 -3.99 -5.63 23.82
CA TRP A 90 -5.36 -6.06 23.61
C TRP A 90 -6.33 -4.88 23.45
N ARG A 91 -6.16 -3.84 24.27
CA ARG A 91 -6.98 -2.62 24.18
C ARG A 91 -6.72 -1.85 22.88
N GLN A 92 -5.48 -1.79 22.42
CA GLN A 92 -5.10 -1.19 21.14
C GLN A 92 -5.71 -1.99 19.97
N PHE A 93 -5.54 -3.31 19.95
CA PHE A 93 -6.16 -4.20 18.97
C PHE A 93 -7.68 -4.00 18.91
N ARG A 94 -8.38 -3.99 20.05
CA ARG A 94 -9.84 -3.74 20.07
C ARG A 94 -10.22 -2.38 19.46
N GLN A 95 -9.40 -1.35 19.63
CA GLN A 95 -9.65 -0.05 19.01
C GLN A 95 -9.45 -0.11 17.50
N GLN A 96 -8.37 -0.74 17.04
CA GLN A 96 -8.10 -0.93 15.60
C GLN A 96 -9.18 -1.76 14.92
N HIS A 97 -9.59 -2.88 15.52
CA HIS A 97 -10.67 -3.72 15.01
C HIS A 97 -12.00 -2.98 14.93
N ARG A 98 -12.32 -2.11 15.91
CA ARG A 98 -13.52 -1.26 15.84
C ARG A 98 -13.44 -0.25 14.70
N ALA A 99 -12.27 0.34 14.46
CA ALA A 99 -12.08 1.25 13.34
C ALA A 99 -12.22 0.52 12.00
N TYR A 100 -11.66 -0.68 11.87
CA TYR A 100 -11.83 -1.52 10.68
C TYR A 100 -13.30 -1.92 10.46
N ALA A 101 -13.99 -2.40 11.50
CA ALA A 101 -15.41 -2.71 11.42
C ALA A 101 -16.27 -1.49 11.06
N ALA A 102 -15.89 -0.29 11.52
CA ALA A 102 -16.54 0.95 11.15
C ALA A 102 -16.36 1.29 9.66
N PHE A 103 -15.16 1.03 9.10
CA PHE A 103 -14.84 1.20 7.67
C PHE A 103 -15.59 0.21 6.78
N ARG A 104 -15.77 -1.03 7.23
CA ARG A 104 -16.50 -2.08 6.50
C ARG A 104 -18.03 -1.91 6.56
N ASN A 105 -18.53 -0.88 7.23
CA ASN A 105 -19.97 -0.59 7.18
C ASN A 105 -20.41 -0.23 5.76
N GLN A 106 -21.54 -0.81 5.36
CA GLN A 106 -22.10 -0.73 4.01
C GLN A 106 -22.27 0.70 3.48
N LEU A 107 -22.55 1.67 4.35
CA LEU A 107 -22.70 3.09 3.99
C LEU A 107 -21.41 3.74 3.48
N LEU A 108 -20.25 3.36 4.03
CA LEU A 108 -18.97 3.92 3.57
C LEU A 108 -18.50 3.20 2.29
N HIS A 109 -18.72 1.89 2.22
CA HIS A 109 -18.42 1.08 1.04
C HIS A 109 -19.20 1.58 -0.19
N ASP A 110 -20.50 1.87 -0.04
CA ASP A 110 -21.35 2.41 -1.12
C ASP A 110 -20.94 3.84 -1.56
N SER A 111 -20.37 4.63 -0.64
CA SER A 111 -19.81 5.95 -0.98
C SER A 111 -18.46 5.86 -1.69
N LEU A 112 -17.66 4.84 -1.41
CA LEU A 112 -16.36 4.60 -2.07
C LEU A 112 -16.55 3.98 -3.46
N LEU A 113 -17.59 3.16 -3.65
CA LEU A 113 -18.01 2.59 -4.94
C LEU A 113 -18.41 3.65 -5.99
N LYS A 114 -18.78 4.87 -5.57
CA LYS A 114 -19.10 5.98 -6.49
C LYS A 114 -17.88 6.55 -7.24
N GLY A 115 -16.71 5.95 -7.06
CA GLY A 115 -15.46 6.36 -7.70
C GLY A 115 -14.81 7.52 -6.96
N ILE A 116 -13.51 7.38 -6.68
CA ILE A 116 -12.69 8.44 -6.08
C ILE A 116 -11.86 9.07 -7.18
N TYR A 117 -12.20 10.31 -7.54
CA TYR A 117 -11.43 11.11 -8.49
C TYR A 117 -10.31 11.87 -7.78
N VAL A 118 -9.20 12.08 -8.49
CA VAL A 118 -8.01 12.82 -8.02
C VAL A 118 -8.35 14.23 -7.49
N LYS A 119 -9.37 14.87 -8.05
CA LYS A 119 -9.81 16.23 -7.69
C LYS A 119 -10.47 16.30 -6.30
N ASP A 120 -11.11 15.22 -5.86
CA ASP A 120 -11.97 15.20 -4.67
C ASP A 120 -11.29 14.54 -3.47
N VAL A 121 -10.01 14.19 -3.58
CA VAL A 121 -9.25 13.47 -2.55
C VAL A 121 -9.38 14.10 -1.15
N ASP A 122 -9.24 15.43 -1.05
CA ASP A 122 -9.31 16.10 0.25
C ASP A 122 -10.73 16.12 0.82
N GLU A 123 -11.75 16.23 -0.03
CA GLU A 123 -13.16 16.17 0.34
C GLU A 123 -13.54 14.76 0.81
N ARG A 124 -13.07 13.72 0.11
CA ARG A 124 -13.27 12.32 0.50
C ARG A 124 -12.61 11.99 1.84
N ILE A 125 -11.39 12.47 2.09
CA ILE A 125 -10.74 12.28 3.39
C ILE A 125 -11.54 12.97 4.51
N LEU A 126 -12.14 14.14 4.23
CA LEU A 126 -13.01 14.85 5.16
C LEU A 126 -14.31 14.08 5.42
N GLU A 127 -14.97 13.56 4.38
CA GLU A 127 -16.18 12.73 4.49
C GLU A 127 -15.96 11.48 5.34
N ILE A 128 -14.89 10.73 5.05
CA ILE A 128 -14.50 9.54 5.83
C ILE A 128 -14.26 9.92 7.29
N SER A 129 -13.56 11.03 7.52
CA SER A 129 -13.28 11.53 8.87
C SER A 129 -14.56 11.91 9.63
N GLN A 130 -15.49 12.60 8.96
CA GLN A 130 -16.78 12.99 9.54
C GLN A 130 -17.65 11.76 9.83
N PHE A 131 -17.64 10.76 8.95
CA PHE A 131 -18.38 9.50 9.15
C PHE A 131 -17.85 8.74 10.38
N LEU A 132 -16.53 8.60 10.51
CA LEU A 132 -15.91 7.95 11.67
C LEU A 132 -16.16 8.73 12.97
N GLN A 133 -16.19 10.06 12.89
CA GLN A 133 -16.56 10.92 14.01
C GLN A 133 -18.03 10.74 14.42
N LYS A 134 -18.96 10.61 13.47
CA LYS A 134 -20.38 10.32 13.73
C LYS A 134 -20.56 8.96 14.41
N GLN A 135 -19.78 7.95 14.02
CA GLN A 135 -19.78 6.64 14.69
C GLN A 135 -19.11 6.64 16.08
N LYS A 136 -18.66 7.79 16.59
CA LYS A 136 -18.00 7.94 17.89
C LYS A 136 -16.77 7.03 18.06
N VAL A 137 -16.08 6.70 16.96
CA VAL A 137 -14.82 5.94 17.02
C VAL A 137 -13.74 6.87 17.59
N LYS A 138 -13.35 6.65 18.84
CA LYS A 138 -12.28 7.42 19.48
C LYS A 138 -10.94 7.05 18.84
N LYS A 139 -10.08 8.05 18.58
CA LYS A 139 -8.72 7.86 18.05
C LYS A 139 -8.62 7.06 16.74
N PHE A 140 -9.61 7.18 15.85
CA PHE A 140 -9.60 6.49 14.55
C PHE A 140 -8.39 6.86 13.68
N GLN A 141 -7.78 8.02 13.89
CA GLN A 141 -6.63 8.52 13.15
C GLN A 141 -5.36 7.66 13.34
N ASP A 142 -5.30 6.93 14.45
CA ASP A 142 -4.22 5.98 14.74
C ASP A 142 -4.46 4.62 14.14
N SER A 143 -5.67 4.35 13.65
CA SER A 143 -5.96 3.05 13.03
C SER A 143 -5.13 2.86 11.77
N VAL A 144 -4.64 1.63 11.59
CA VAL A 144 -3.82 1.25 10.43
C VAL A 144 -4.60 1.48 9.14
N ILE A 145 -5.89 1.10 9.11
CA ILE A 145 -6.79 1.30 7.97
C ILE A 145 -6.88 2.78 7.56
N PHE A 146 -7.18 3.69 8.49
CA PHE A 146 -7.33 5.11 8.16
C PHE A 146 -6.00 5.72 7.68
N ARG A 147 -4.88 5.32 8.30
CA ARG A 147 -3.55 5.78 7.92
C ARG A 147 -3.17 5.33 6.50
N ARG A 148 -3.47 4.08 6.16
CA ARG A 148 -3.25 3.51 4.82
C ARG A 148 -4.10 4.22 3.78
N VAL A 149 -5.42 4.19 3.91
CA VAL A 149 -6.37 4.83 2.98
C VAL A 149 -5.96 6.29 2.70
N ARG A 150 -5.70 7.06 3.76
CA ARG A 150 -5.31 8.47 3.62
C ARG A 150 -3.95 8.68 2.96
N ARG A 151 -2.98 7.79 3.17
CA ARG A 151 -1.68 7.87 2.48
C ARG A 151 -1.83 7.51 1.01
N THR A 152 -2.57 6.46 0.70
CA THR A 152 -2.91 6.04 -0.67
C THR A 152 -3.59 7.16 -1.44
N LEU A 153 -4.63 7.77 -0.87
CA LEU A 153 -5.36 8.88 -1.50
C LEU A 153 -4.48 10.12 -1.72
N ARG A 154 -3.64 10.49 -0.75
CA ARG A 154 -2.68 11.60 -0.93
C ARG A 154 -1.60 11.28 -1.98
N HIS A 155 -1.18 10.02 -2.08
CA HIS A 155 -0.24 9.61 -3.10
C HIS A 155 -0.87 9.64 -4.49
N LEU A 156 -2.12 9.18 -4.63
CA LEU A 156 -2.90 9.32 -5.86
C LEU A 156 -2.97 10.78 -6.32
N LYS A 157 -3.17 11.73 -5.39
CA LYS A 157 -3.16 13.17 -5.69
C LYS A 157 -1.83 13.66 -6.25
N ALA A 158 -0.72 13.13 -5.76
CA ALA A 158 0.62 13.54 -6.19
C ALA A 158 1.05 12.86 -7.49
N ILE A 159 0.82 11.56 -7.62
CA ILE A 159 1.18 10.76 -8.78
C ILE A 159 0.00 9.85 -9.18
N PRO A 160 -0.74 10.22 -10.24
CA PRO A 160 -1.88 9.46 -10.72
C PRO A 160 -1.40 8.32 -11.64
N LYS A 161 -0.92 7.21 -11.06
CA LYS A 161 -0.64 5.94 -11.75
C LYS A 161 -1.04 4.75 -10.88
N LYS A 162 -1.80 3.79 -11.44
CA LYS A 162 -2.31 2.64 -10.66
C LYS A 162 -1.17 1.72 -10.21
N GLU A 163 -0.15 1.51 -11.05
CA GLU A 163 0.97 0.59 -10.78
C GLU A 163 1.82 1.06 -9.59
N GLU A 164 2.08 2.36 -9.50
CA GLU A 164 2.85 2.95 -8.40
C GLU A 164 2.08 2.88 -7.07
N ILE A 165 0.74 2.98 -7.10
CA ILE A 165 -0.10 2.88 -5.91
C ILE A 165 -0.04 1.49 -5.28
N THR A 166 -0.10 0.43 -6.11
CA THR A 166 0.01 -0.96 -5.64
C THR A 166 1.37 -1.22 -4.98
N SER A 167 2.46 -0.74 -5.58
CA SER A 167 3.81 -0.85 -4.99
C SER A 167 3.89 -0.20 -3.60
N ILE A 168 3.27 0.96 -3.44
CA ILE A 168 3.25 1.69 -2.17
C ILE A 168 2.37 1.01 -1.12
N LEU A 169 1.24 0.44 -1.53
CA LEU A 169 0.38 -0.35 -0.64
C LEU A 169 1.14 -1.55 -0.07
N ASN A 170 1.87 -2.28 -0.92
CA ASN A 170 2.70 -3.42 -0.51
C ASN A 170 3.83 -2.98 0.42
N TYR A 171 4.55 -1.91 0.09
CA TYR A 171 5.60 -1.35 0.97
C TYR A 171 5.04 -0.90 2.33
N GLN A 172 3.83 -0.33 2.36
CA GLN A 172 3.16 -0.01 3.61
C GLN A 172 2.76 -1.25 4.42
N ALA A 173 2.42 -2.36 3.76
CA ALA A 173 2.13 -3.65 4.43
C ALA A 173 3.33 -4.17 5.20
N GLU A 174 4.48 -4.16 4.54
CA GLU A 174 5.72 -4.57 5.16
C GLU A 174 6.07 -3.66 6.36
N ILE A 175 5.92 -2.33 6.22
CA ILE A 175 6.14 -1.40 7.33
C ILE A 175 5.20 -1.68 8.51
N ASP A 176 3.91 -1.88 8.25
CA ASP A 176 2.92 -2.07 9.30
C ASP A 176 3.12 -3.43 10.00
N HIS A 177 3.48 -4.48 9.25
CA HIS A 177 3.88 -5.78 9.80
C HIS A 177 5.14 -5.67 10.66
N ASN A 178 6.19 -4.99 10.17
CA ASN A 178 7.43 -4.80 10.92
C ASN A 178 7.23 -3.99 12.21
N ARG A 179 6.35 -2.98 12.18
CA ARG A 179 5.95 -2.24 13.39
C ARG A 179 5.24 -3.15 14.38
N MET A 180 4.28 -3.94 13.92
CA MET A 180 3.58 -4.91 14.75
C MET A 180 4.59 -5.87 15.39
N GLN A 181 5.50 -6.50 14.64
CA GLN A 181 6.53 -7.38 15.21
C GLN A 181 7.42 -6.67 16.24
N SER A 182 7.92 -5.48 15.92
CA SER A 182 8.78 -4.68 16.80
C SER A 182 8.09 -4.37 18.14
N SER A 183 6.77 -4.17 18.11
CA SER A 183 5.99 -3.84 19.30
C SER A 183 5.84 -5.00 20.30
N TYR A 184 6.07 -6.25 19.86
CA TYR A 184 6.10 -7.45 20.72
C TYR A 184 7.49 -7.75 21.29
N ALA A 185 8.54 -7.04 20.86
CA ALA A 185 9.92 -7.34 21.24
C ALA A 185 10.12 -7.38 22.78
N LEU A 186 9.62 -6.37 23.50
CA LEU A 186 9.73 -6.32 24.96
C LEU A 186 8.96 -7.46 25.65
N LEU A 187 7.78 -7.80 25.15
CA LEU A 187 6.98 -8.90 25.70
C LEU A 187 7.69 -10.25 25.48
N ASN A 188 8.32 -10.44 24.32
CA ASN A 188 9.11 -11.64 24.02
C ASN A 188 10.31 -11.78 24.97
N VAL A 189 10.97 -10.66 25.30
CA VAL A 189 12.06 -10.65 26.29
C VAL A 189 11.55 -11.15 27.66
N PHE A 190 10.38 -10.71 28.11
CA PHE A 190 9.82 -11.20 29.39
C PHE A 190 9.40 -12.67 29.34
N ILE A 191 8.79 -13.12 28.24
CA ILE A 191 8.43 -14.53 28.04
C ILE A 191 9.68 -15.42 28.09
N TRP A 192 10.82 -14.98 27.56
CA TRP A 192 12.09 -15.69 27.65
C TRP A 192 12.75 -15.58 29.04
N ALA A 193 12.67 -14.43 29.68
CA ALA A 193 13.33 -14.18 30.96
C ALA A 193 12.70 -14.95 32.13
N ILE A 194 11.37 -15.09 32.15
CA ILE A 194 10.65 -15.73 33.27
C ILE A 194 11.10 -17.19 33.51
N PRO A 195 11.13 -18.09 32.51
CA PRO A 195 11.63 -19.46 32.69
C PRO A 195 13.11 -19.51 33.14
N ILE A 196 13.95 -18.65 32.56
CA ILE A 196 15.37 -18.58 32.90
C ILE A 196 15.54 -18.16 34.37
N LEU A 197 14.78 -17.17 34.84
CA LEU A 197 14.76 -16.78 36.25
C LEU A 197 14.23 -17.89 37.16
N GLY A 198 13.23 -18.65 36.71
CA GLY A 198 12.75 -19.84 37.41
C GLY A 198 13.86 -20.88 37.62
N PHE A 199 14.62 -21.18 36.56
CA PHE A 199 15.76 -22.08 36.60
C PHE A 199 16.93 -21.53 37.45
N ILE A 200 17.22 -20.23 37.37
CA ILE A 200 18.21 -19.59 38.25
C ILE A 200 17.76 -19.73 39.72
N GLY A 201 16.46 -19.57 39.98
CA GLY A 201 15.88 -19.77 41.30
C GLY A 201 16.08 -21.17 41.87
N THR A 202 15.93 -22.22 41.05
CA THR A 202 16.20 -23.59 41.50
C THR A 202 17.67 -23.84 41.75
N VAL A 203 18.55 -23.42 40.82
CA VAL A 203 20.00 -23.58 40.99
C VAL A 203 20.48 -22.86 42.25
N PHE A 204 19.99 -21.65 42.50
CA PHE A 204 20.32 -20.88 43.70
C PHE A 204 19.81 -21.58 44.97
N GLY A 205 18.54 -21.99 45.02
CA GLY A 205 17.96 -22.61 46.22
C GLY A 205 18.55 -23.99 46.53
N ILE A 206 18.88 -24.78 45.50
CA ILE A 206 19.60 -26.06 45.67
C ILE A 206 21.02 -25.79 46.19
N GLY A 207 21.74 -24.83 45.60
CA GLY A 207 23.09 -24.46 46.03
C GLY A 207 23.14 -24.00 47.49
N GLN A 208 22.18 -23.17 47.90
CA GLN A 208 22.05 -22.73 49.30
C GLN A 208 21.77 -23.90 50.24
N SER A 209 20.83 -24.78 49.89
CA SER A 209 20.48 -25.96 50.70
C SER A 209 21.68 -26.88 50.92
N ILE A 210 22.48 -27.12 49.86
CA ILE A 210 23.69 -27.96 49.94
C ILE A 210 24.78 -27.26 50.78
N GLY A 211 24.93 -25.94 50.65
CA GLY A 211 25.87 -25.15 51.46
C GLY A 211 25.55 -25.23 52.95
N GLU A 212 24.29 -24.98 53.31
CA GLU A 212 23.80 -25.06 54.70
C GLU A 212 24.03 -26.46 55.30
N PHE A 213 23.77 -27.51 54.53
CA PHE A 213 24.06 -28.89 54.96
C PHE A 213 25.55 -29.15 55.18
N SER A 214 26.41 -28.69 54.25
CA SER A 214 27.86 -28.84 54.35
C SER A 214 28.42 -28.13 55.58
N ASP A 215 27.98 -26.90 55.85
CA ASP A 215 28.41 -26.12 57.01
C ASP A 215 27.90 -26.73 58.33
N PHE A 216 26.69 -27.28 58.30
CA PHE A 216 26.13 -28.02 59.41
C PHE A 216 26.96 -29.29 59.75
N ILE A 217 27.37 -30.07 58.76
CA ILE A 217 28.23 -31.26 58.97
C ILE A 217 29.61 -30.85 59.54
N ARG A 218 30.17 -29.71 59.09
CA ARG A 218 31.46 -29.20 59.59
C ARG A 218 31.41 -28.67 61.02
N SER A 219 30.26 -28.19 61.48
CA SER A 219 30.09 -27.59 62.81
C SER A 219 29.68 -28.59 63.89
N THR A 220 29.30 -29.81 63.52
CA THR A 220 28.78 -30.82 64.46
C THR A 220 29.92 -31.65 65.09
N ASN A 221 30.35 -31.29 66.29
CA ASN A 221 31.30 -32.07 67.10
C ASN A 221 30.59 -33.12 67.98
N GLY A 222 30.19 -34.23 67.35
CA GLY A 222 30.17 -35.59 67.95
C GLY A 222 29.16 -35.96 69.05
N THR A 223 28.43 -35.04 69.69
CA THR A 223 27.64 -35.40 70.91
C THR A 223 26.13 -35.39 70.77
N ASP A 224 25.56 -34.84 69.69
CA ASP A 224 24.10 -34.82 69.47
C ASP A 224 23.71 -34.98 67.98
N LEU A 225 24.35 -35.95 67.32
CA LEU A 225 24.28 -36.14 65.87
C LEU A 225 22.84 -36.41 65.37
N ASN A 226 22.02 -37.14 66.13
CA ASN A 226 20.71 -37.62 65.68
C ASN A 226 19.64 -36.50 65.59
N THR A 227 19.59 -35.61 66.59
CA THR A 227 18.62 -34.50 66.62
C THR A 227 19.02 -33.41 65.65
N GLN A 228 20.32 -33.08 65.62
CA GLN A 228 20.85 -32.02 64.78
C GLN A 228 20.81 -32.45 63.29
N MET A 229 21.07 -33.72 62.96
CA MET A 229 20.99 -34.21 61.58
C MET A 229 19.55 -34.24 61.04
N ARG A 230 18.55 -34.51 61.89
CA ARG A 230 17.13 -34.34 61.52
C ARG A 230 16.80 -32.89 61.17
N SER A 231 17.32 -31.94 61.95
CA SER A 231 17.15 -30.52 61.68
C SER A 231 17.80 -30.10 60.36
N ALA A 232 19.02 -30.58 60.08
CA ALA A 232 19.73 -30.29 58.84
C ALA A 232 19.02 -30.86 57.60
N LEU A 233 18.54 -32.11 57.68
CA LEU A 233 17.73 -32.70 56.61
C LEU A 233 16.41 -31.95 56.40
N GLY A 234 15.78 -31.47 57.48
CA GLY A 234 14.59 -30.61 57.41
C GLY A 234 14.87 -29.28 56.69
N GLY A 235 15.99 -28.62 57.01
CA GLY A 235 16.44 -27.39 56.34
C GLY A 235 16.68 -27.58 54.84
N VAL A 236 17.42 -28.63 54.46
CA VAL A 236 17.67 -28.99 53.05
C VAL A 236 16.38 -29.26 52.30
N THR A 237 15.47 -30.03 52.90
CA THR A 237 14.19 -30.39 52.28
C THR A 237 13.33 -29.14 52.06
N SER A 238 13.35 -28.20 53.01
CA SER A 238 12.66 -26.92 52.89
C SER A 238 13.25 -26.04 51.78
N GLY A 239 14.57 -25.88 51.72
CA GLY A 239 15.22 -25.08 50.68
C GLY A 239 15.04 -25.65 49.28
N LEU A 240 15.05 -26.98 49.15
CA LEU A 240 14.71 -27.67 47.90
C LEU A 240 13.25 -27.47 47.49
N SER A 241 12.33 -27.47 48.46
CA SER A 241 10.91 -27.21 48.21
C SER A 241 10.67 -25.79 47.68
N VAL A 242 11.32 -24.78 48.26
CA VAL A 242 11.24 -23.38 47.79
C VAL A 242 11.84 -23.23 46.39
N ALA A 243 12.97 -23.89 46.12
CA ALA A 243 13.60 -23.94 44.81
C ALA A 243 12.62 -24.45 43.73
N PHE A 244 12.04 -25.64 43.92
CA PHE A 244 11.09 -26.20 42.94
C PHE A 244 9.84 -25.33 42.79
N SER A 245 9.33 -24.78 43.89
CA SER A 245 8.17 -23.88 43.86
C SER A 245 8.44 -22.64 43.02
N THR A 246 9.66 -22.09 43.06
CA THR A 246 10.05 -20.92 42.25
C THR A 246 9.98 -21.22 40.75
N THR A 247 10.46 -22.39 40.30
CA THR A 247 10.31 -22.81 38.90
C THR A 247 8.85 -23.08 38.54
N PHE A 248 8.10 -23.72 39.43
CA PHE A 248 6.68 -23.99 39.19
C PHE A 248 5.89 -22.70 38.93
N ILE A 249 6.08 -21.67 39.75
CA ILE A 249 5.45 -20.34 39.57
C ILE A 249 5.86 -19.72 38.22
N ALA A 250 7.14 -19.80 37.86
CA ALA A 250 7.63 -19.25 36.60
C ALA A 250 6.92 -19.88 35.40
N LEU A 251 6.81 -21.21 35.38
CA LEU A 251 6.17 -21.96 34.31
C LEU A 251 4.65 -21.73 34.26
N VAL A 252 3.99 -21.78 35.41
CA VAL A 252 2.55 -21.54 35.52
C VAL A 252 2.20 -20.11 35.12
N GLY A 253 3.07 -19.14 35.39
CA GLY A 253 2.89 -17.75 34.96
C GLY A 253 3.13 -17.55 33.46
N VAL A 254 4.24 -18.06 32.92
CA VAL A 254 4.65 -17.77 31.54
C VAL A 254 3.83 -18.50 30.48
N VAL A 255 3.37 -19.74 30.75
CA VAL A 255 2.64 -20.55 29.75
C VAL A 255 1.34 -19.86 29.30
N PRO A 256 0.46 -19.38 30.20
CA PRO A 256 -0.71 -18.61 29.81
C PRO A 256 -0.37 -17.30 29.09
N ILE A 257 0.68 -16.58 29.54
CA ILE A 257 1.13 -15.34 28.89
C ILE A 257 1.54 -15.62 27.45
N MET A 258 2.32 -16.67 27.20
CA MET A 258 2.78 -17.05 25.86
C MET A 258 1.60 -17.42 24.95
N MET A 259 0.62 -18.15 25.48
CA MET A 259 -0.60 -18.51 24.75
C MET A 259 -1.43 -17.26 24.39
N LEU A 260 -1.65 -16.36 25.34
CA LEU A 260 -2.40 -15.11 25.12
C LEU A 260 -1.66 -14.19 24.14
N ALA A 261 -0.34 -14.06 24.26
CA ALA A 261 0.50 -13.27 23.37
C ALA A 261 0.43 -13.79 21.93
N SER A 262 0.57 -15.10 21.74
CA SER A 262 0.51 -15.74 20.42
C SER A 262 -0.88 -15.58 19.79
N SER A 263 -1.95 -15.75 20.58
CA SER A 263 -3.32 -15.56 20.10
C SER A 263 -3.58 -14.11 19.69
N LEU A 264 -3.13 -13.14 20.48
CA LEU A 264 -3.29 -11.72 20.16
C LEU A 264 -2.47 -11.33 18.92
N ARG A 265 -1.22 -11.81 18.81
CA ARG A 265 -0.36 -11.56 17.65
C ARG A 265 -1.02 -12.07 16.38
N LYS A 266 -1.55 -13.30 16.39
CA LYS A 266 -2.28 -13.87 15.25
C LYS A 266 -3.48 -12.99 14.85
N ARG A 267 -4.26 -12.51 15.83
CA ARG A 267 -5.41 -11.64 15.54
C ARG A 267 -5.00 -10.27 14.99
N GLU A 268 -3.87 -9.72 15.43
CA GLU A 268 -3.30 -8.49 14.85
C GLU A 268 -2.82 -8.72 13.41
N GLU A 269 -2.15 -9.85 13.14
CA GLU A 269 -1.75 -10.26 11.79
C GLU A 269 -2.96 -10.43 10.86
N ASP A 270 -4.00 -11.15 11.30
CA ASP A 270 -5.24 -11.34 10.56
C ASP A 270 -5.91 -9.98 10.24
N LEU A 271 -5.92 -9.05 11.19
CA LEU A 271 -6.46 -7.70 10.99
C LEU A 271 -5.65 -6.92 9.94
N LEU A 272 -4.32 -7.01 9.95
CA LEU A 272 -3.47 -6.36 8.94
C LEU A 272 -3.74 -6.90 7.53
N LEU A 273 -3.90 -8.22 7.41
CA LEU A 273 -4.27 -8.88 6.16
C LEU A 273 -5.65 -8.43 5.67
N SER A 274 -6.66 -8.40 6.55
CA SER A 274 -8.01 -7.90 6.19
C SER A 274 -8.01 -6.43 5.76
N VAL A 275 -7.08 -5.62 6.29
CA VAL A 275 -6.89 -4.22 5.87
C VAL A 275 -6.20 -4.14 4.51
N GLU A 276 -5.30 -5.07 4.19
CA GLU A 276 -4.65 -5.17 2.88
C GLU A 276 -5.63 -5.60 1.80
N GLU A 277 -6.39 -6.66 2.05
CA GLU A 277 -7.47 -7.14 1.19
C GLU A 277 -8.46 -6.01 0.86
N TYR A 278 -8.93 -5.28 1.88
CA TYR A 278 -9.78 -4.11 1.68
C TYR A 278 -9.14 -3.03 0.79
N CYS A 279 -7.84 -2.76 0.95
CA CYS A 279 -7.15 -1.77 0.13
C CYS A 279 -7.00 -2.22 -1.33
N LEU A 280 -6.85 -3.51 -1.59
CA LEU A 280 -6.62 -4.05 -2.93
C LEU A 280 -7.93 -4.35 -3.67
N GLU A 281 -8.94 -4.88 -2.98
CA GLU A 281 -10.21 -5.31 -3.60
C GLU A 281 -11.25 -4.19 -3.61
N ASP A 282 -11.37 -3.42 -2.53
CA ASP A 282 -12.42 -2.40 -2.42
C ASP A 282 -11.92 -1.00 -2.77
N LEU A 283 -10.72 -0.63 -2.32
CA LEU A 283 -10.22 0.72 -2.53
C LEU A 283 -9.63 0.87 -3.95
N LEU A 284 -8.64 0.05 -4.32
CA LEU A 284 -7.87 0.21 -5.55
C LEU A 284 -8.72 0.26 -6.84
N PRO A 285 -9.75 -0.61 -7.04
CA PRO A 285 -10.55 -0.58 -8.27
C PRO A 285 -11.41 0.69 -8.38
N ASN A 286 -11.79 1.27 -7.24
CA ASN A 286 -12.60 2.47 -7.17
C ASN A 286 -11.79 3.77 -7.31
N LEU A 287 -10.45 3.70 -7.34
CA LEU A 287 -9.58 4.86 -7.59
C LEU A 287 -9.52 5.18 -9.10
N HIS A 288 -10.17 6.28 -9.49
CA HIS A 288 -10.15 6.77 -10.86
C HIS A 288 -9.01 7.78 -11.02
N VAL A 289 -7.97 7.34 -11.70
CA VAL A 289 -6.68 8.03 -11.85
C VAL A 289 -6.78 9.21 -12.83
N ARG A 290 -7.65 9.13 -13.84
CA ARG A 290 -7.91 10.20 -14.82
C ARG A 290 -9.39 10.20 -15.21
N PRO A 291 -10.16 11.28 -15.01
CA PRO A 291 -11.55 11.37 -15.44
C PRO A 291 -11.70 11.57 -16.97
N GLY A 292 -10.85 10.95 -17.78
CA GLY A 292 -10.80 11.23 -19.22
C GLY A 292 -10.13 10.15 -20.06
N ASP A 293 -9.21 9.36 -19.50
CA ASP A 293 -8.50 8.36 -20.30
C ASP A 293 -9.34 7.11 -20.54
N GLU A 294 -10.19 6.67 -19.60
CA GLU A 294 -11.13 5.55 -19.87
C GLU A 294 -12.23 5.95 -20.87
N LEU A 295 -12.71 7.19 -20.84
CA LEU A 295 -13.64 7.69 -21.88
C LEU A 295 -12.95 7.88 -23.23
N LEU A 296 -11.66 8.27 -23.24
CA LEU A 296 -10.88 8.35 -24.47
C LEU A 296 -10.54 6.96 -25.00
N ASP A 297 -10.19 5.99 -24.17
CA ASP A 297 -9.90 4.62 -24.60
C ASP A 297 -11.17 3.92 -25.11
N ASP A 298 -12.32 4.13 -24.46
CA ASP A 298 -13.62 3.59 -24.89
C ASP A 298 -14.16 4.31 -26.14
N ALA A 299 -13.93 5.62 -26.28
CA ALA A 299 -14.25 6.36 -27.49
C ALA A 299 -13.29 6.03 -28.64
N VAL A 300 -12.00 5.80 -28.37
CA VAL A 300 -10.99 5.44 -29.36
C VAL A 300 -11.19 4.00 -29.81
N SER A 301 -11.51 3.06 -28.91
CA SER A 301 -11.82 1.68 -29.26
C SER A 301 -13.13 1.60 -30.06
N GLY A 302 -14.18 2.32 -29.65
CA GLY A 302 -15.41 2.44 -30.43
C GLY A 302 -15.20 3.09 -31.81
N HIS A 303 -14.31 4.08 -31.91
CA HIS A 303 -13.95 4.70 -33.19
C HIS A 303 -13.10 3.76 -34.06
N LEU A 304 -12.22 2.96 -33.46
CA LEU A 304 -11.43 1.94 -34.15
C LEU A 304 -12.32 0.79 -34.65
N GLU A 305 -13.34 0.38 -33.89
CA GLU A 305 -14.36 -0.59 -34.34
C GLU A 305 -15.20 -0.02 -35.48
N GLN A 306 -15.67 1.23 -35.38
CA GLN A 306 -16.37 1.89 -36.48
C GLN A 306 -15.50 2.03 -37.73
N MET A 307 -14.19 2.33 -37.59
CA MET A 307 -13.26 2.39 -38.72
C MET A 307 -13.01 1.00 -39.31
N ALA A 308 -12.93 -0.05 -38.49
CA ALA A 308 -12.79 -1.41 -38.95
C ALA A 308 -14.03 -1.85 -39.75
N GLU A 309 -15.23 -1.59 -39.22
CA GLU A 309 -16.50 -1.86 -39.90
C GLU A 309 -16.64 -1.03 -41.18
N PHE A 310 -16.30 0.26 -41.13
CA PHE A 310 -16.25 1.12 -42.32
C PHE A 310 -15.31 0.55 -43.38
N SER A 311 -14.12 0.09 -43.00
CA SER A 311 -13.16 -0.50 -43.95
C SER A 311 -13.70 -1.77 -44.60
N GLU A 312 -14.41 -2.60 -43.83
CA GLU A 312 -14.99 -3.85 -44.32
C GLU A 312 -16.18 -3.58 -45.25
N ASN A 313 -17.01 -2.61 -44.89
CA ASN A 313 -18.17 -2.18 -45.68
C ASN A 313 -17.72 -1.47 -46.98
N TRP A 314 -16.70 -0.63 -46.89
CA TRP A 314 -16.07 0.03 -48.05
C TRP A 314 -15.46 -1.02 -48.99
N ARG A 315 -14.75 -2.03 -48.45
CA ARG A 315 -14.20 -3.14 -49.25
C ARG A 315 -15.30 -3.92 -49.98
N LYS A 316 -16.46 -4.17 -49.35
CA LYS A 316 -17.63 -4.82 -49.97
C LYS A 316 -18.29 -3.98 -51.06
N GLN A 317 -18.36 -2.65 -50.89
CA GLN A 317 -18.94 -1.74 -51.88
C GLN A 317 -18.01 -1.44 -53.06
N VAL A 318 -16.70 -1.37 -52.80
CA VAL A 318 -15.71 -1.02 -53.83
C VAL A 318 -15.37 -2.20 -54.74
N SER A 319 -15.45 -3.45 -54.26
CA SER A 319 -15.17 -4.63 -55.10
C SER A 319 -16.03 -4.71 -56.38
N PRO A 320 -17.37 -4.58 -56.35
CA PRO A 320 -18.18 -4.60 -57.58
C PRO A 320 -17.97 -3.37 -58.47
N VAL A 321 -17.64 -2.22 -57.89
CA VAL A 321 -17.36 -1.00 -58.66
C VAL A 321 -16.03 -1.13 -59.41
N LEU A 322 -15.00 -1.72 -58.80
CA LEU A 322 -13.74 -1.99 -59.48
C LEU A 322 -13.94 -2.91 -60.70
N GLU A 323 -14.76 -3.96 -60.52
CA GLU A 323 -15.07 -4.92 -61.59
C GLU A 323 -15.91 -4.27 -62.70
N SER A 324 -16.89 -3.43 -62.34
CA SER A 324 -17.66 -2.61 -63.27
C SER A 324 -16.79 -1.62 -64.06
N VAL A 325 -15.85 -0.94 -63.40
CA VAL A 325 -14.92 0.01 -64.04
C VAL A 325 -13.96 -0.72 -64.98
N GLU A 326 -13.47 -1.91 -64.61
CA GLU A 326 -12.66 -2.74 -65.51
C GLU A 326 -13.46 -3.11 -66.77
N GLN A 327 -14.71 -3.55 -66.59
CA GLN A 327 -15.58 -3.93 -67.70
C GLN A 327 -15.97 -2.75 -68.60
N HIS A 328 -16.23 -1.57 -68.02
CA HIS A 328 -16.47 -0.33 -68.76
C HIS A 328 -15.22 0.17 -69.48
N SER A 329 -14.03 0.02 -68.92
CA SER A 329 -12.77 0.39 -69.58
C SER A 329 -12.51 -0.45 -70.83
N LYS A 330 -12.82 -1.76 -70.80
CA LYS A 330 -12.74 -2.65 -71.96
C LYS A 330 -13.78 -2.27 -73.03
N GLY A 331 -14.99 -1.88 -72.62
CA GLY A 331 -16.02 -1.37 -73.54
C GLY A 331 -15.63 -0.06 -74.21
N LEU A 332 -15.07 0.89 -73.45
CA LEU A 332 -14.55 2.16 -73.97
C LEU A 332 -13.35 1.96 -74.90
N ALA A 333 -12.43 1.06 -74.57
CA ALA A 333 -11.30 0.72 -75.45
C ALA A 333 -11.78 0.17 -76.81
N ALA A 334 -12.81 -0.68 -76.80
CA ALA A 334 -13.42 -1.20 -78.02
C ALA A 334 -14.17 -0.11 -78.82
N GLN A 335 -14.84 0.82 -78.13
CA GLN A 335 -15.57 1.92 -78.76
C GLN A 335 -14.65 3.00 -79.35
N VAL A 336 -13.51 3.26 -78.70
CA VAL A 336 -12.43 4.14 -79.19
C VAL A 336 -11.67 3.51 -80.36
N GLY A 337 -11.49 2.18 -80.36
CA GLY A 337 -10.92 1.47 -81.52
C GLY A 337 -11.76 1.62 -82.80
N GLY A 338 -13.08 1.77 -82.68
CA GLY A 338 -13.98 2.03 -83.81
C GLY A 338 -13.91 3.46 -84.38
N LEU A 339 -13.34 4.41 -83.65
CA LEU A 339 -13.18 5.82 -84.06
C LEU A 339 -11.89 6.06 -84.85
N GLN A 340 -10.97 5.10 -84.87
CA GLN A 340 -9.70 5.17 -85.59
C GLN A 340 -9.83 5.48 -87.10
N PRO A 341 -10.75 4.87 -87.88
CA PRO A 341 -10.92 5.21 -89.29
C PRO A 341 -11.57 6.58 -89.53
N LEU A 342 -12.32 7.13 -88.56
CA LEU A 342 -12.93 8.46 -88.68
C LEU A 342 -11.89 9.56 -88.47
N ILE A 343 -10.97 9.38 -87.54
CA ILE A 343 -9.85 10.32 -87.32
C ILE A 343 -8.95 10.37 -88.56
N GLN A 344 -8.73 9.22 -89.21
CA GLN A 344 -7.91 9.13 -90.41
C GLN A 344 -8.57 9.82 -91.61
N LYS A 345 -9.88 9.63 -91.82
CA LYS A 345 -10.64 10.37 -92.83
C LYS A 345 -10.71 11.87 -92.58
N PHE A 346 -10.86 12.28 -91.31
CA PHE A 346 -10.90 13.70 -90.96
C PHE A 346 -9.55 14.38 -91.18
N SER A 347 -8.46 13.69 -90.81
CA SER A 347 -7.07 14.07 -91.10
C SER A 347 -6.86 14.26 -92.61
N GLU A 348 -7.20 13.26 -93.44
CA GLU A 348 -7.07 13.36 -94.90
C GLU A 348 -7.90 14.51 -95.48
N SER A 349 -9.13 14.72 -94.99
CA SER A 349 -9.99 15.83 -95.44
C SER A 349 -9.45 17.21 -95.05
N LEU A 350 -8.78 17.33 -93.90
CA LEU A 350 -8.15 18.56 -93.45
C LEU A 350 -6.89 18.89 -94.26
N PHE A 351 -6.10 17.88 -94.62
CA PHE A 351 -4.95 18.07 -95.50
C PHE A 351 -5.39 18.46 -96.92
N ALA A 352 -6.43 17.81 -97.48
CA ALA A 352 -6.98 18.19 -98.78
C ALA A 352 -7.53 19.63 -98.81
N ALA A 353 -8.28 20.03 -97.77
CA ALA A 353 -8.80 21.40 -97.66
C ALA A 353 -7.68 22.45 -97.45
N ARG A 354 -6.60 22.08 -96.76
CA ARG A 354 -5.44 22.96 -96.57
C ARG A 354 -4.65 23.16 -97.86
N ASP A 355 -4.51 22.13 -98.68
CA ASP A 355 -3.84 22.23 -99.98
C ASP A 355 -4.66 23.09 -100.96
N GLU A 356 -5.99 22.95 -100.96
CA GLU A 356 -6.91 23.79 -101.75
C GLU A 356 -6.84 25.28 -101.35
N MET A 357 -6.69 25.56 -100.04
CA MET A 357 -6.55 26.92 -99.52
C MET A 357 -5.15 27.53 -99.81
N ASN A 358 -4.12 26.69 -99.94
CA ASN A 358 -2.77 27.14 -100.32
C ASN A 358 -2.64 27.46 -101.81
N GLU A 359 -3.37 26.77 -102.70
CA GLU A 359 -3.42 27.13 -104.13
C GLU A 359 -4.10 28.49 -104.34
N LEU A 360 -5.17 28.80 -103.58
CA LEU A 360 -5.84 30.11 -103.62
C LEU A 360 -4.94 31.25 -103.11
N ASN A 361 -4.13 31.02 -102.07
CA ASN A 361 -3.24 32.03 -101.49
C ASN A 361 -1.98 32.33 -102.35
N GLN A 362 -1.59 31.47 -103.29
CA GLN A 362 -0.49 31.77 -104.22
C GLN A 362 -0.92 32.72 -105.37
N VAL A 363 -2.22 32.80 -105.68
CA VAL A 363 -2.75 33.71 -106.71
C VAL A 363 -2.84 35.16 -106.18
N ASP A 364 -3.06 35.35 -104.87
CA ASP A 364 -3.22 36.67 -104.25
C ASP A 364 -1.89 37.34 -103.81
N ASN A 365 -0.82 36.56 -103.57
CA ASN A 365 0.46 37.09 -103.07
C ASN A 365 1.37 37.77 -104.13
N ASN A 366 0.90 37.97 -105.37
CA ASN A 366 1.64 38.70 -106.41
C ASN A 366 1.41 40.22 -106.41
N LYS A 367 0.70 40.78 -105.43
CA LYS A 367 0.55 42.23 -105.24
C LYS A 367 0.98 42.64 -103.83
N GLU A 368 1.97 43.53 -103.79
CA GLU A 368 2.36 44.44 -102.69
C GLU A 368 3.46 43.98 -101.70
N LYS A 369 4.65 44.58 -101.92
CA LYS A 369 5.75 44.93 -100.98
C LYS A 369 5.58 46.44 -100.64
N PRO A 370 6.27 47.12 -99.68
CA PRO A 370 7.36 46.70 -98.76
C PRO A 370 7.36 47.33 -97.32
N ALA A 371 8.43 46.99 -96.56
CA ALA A 371 9.25 47.82 -95.64
C ALA A 371 9.16 47.62 -94.09
N SER A 372 10.35 47.35 -93.52
CA SER A 372 10.82 47.16 -92.13
C SER A 372 11.28 48.52 -91.49
N PRO A 373 11.87 48.65 -90.25
CA PRO A 373 12.63 47.65 -89.46
C PRO A 373 12.65 47.73 -87.89
N GLU A 374 13.41 46.78 -87.30
CA GLU A 374 14.23 46.82 -86.03
C GLU A 374 13.52 46.80 -84.65
N THR A 375 13.96 46.10 -83.57
CA THR A 375 15.24 45.45 -83.17
C THR A 375 15.04 44.45 -81.99
N GLU A 376 15.84 43.35 -81.95
CA GLU A 376 16.60 42.70 -80.83
C GLU A 376 15.99 42.41 -79.43
N SER A 377 16.35 41.40 -78.62
CA SER A 377 17.34 40.27 -78.62
C SER A 377 17.03 39.39 -77.36
N LEU A 378 17.01 38.04 -77.44
CA LEU A 378 18.06 37.03 -77.06
C LEU A 378 18.47 37.07 -75.55
N GLN A 379 18.74 36.00 -74.79
CA GLN A 379 18.90 34.55 -75.01
C GLN A 379 19.14 33.85 -73.65
N ASP A 380 18.86 32.53 -73.59
CA ASP A 380 19.66 31.37 -73.10
C ASP A 380 20.41 31.47 -71.73
N GLU A 381 20.70 30.42 -70.96
CA GLU A 381 20.89 28.98 -71.21
C GLU A 381 21.03 28.25 -69.84
N GLU A 382 20.83 26.92 -69.86
CA GLU A 382 21.48 25.80 -69.14
C GLU A 382 22.27 26.03 -67.81
N GLY A 383 22.35 25.11 -66.84
CA GLY A 383 22.16 23.66 -66.80
C GLY A 383 23.10 23.05 -65.73
N LEU A 384 22.68 21.91 -65.19
CA LEU A 384 23.46 20.82 -64.56
C LEU A 384 24.08 20.92 -63.13
N THR A 385 23.81 19.80 -62.42
CA THR A 385 24.65 19.01 -61.48
C THR A 385 24.71 19.41 -60.00
N ASN A 386 24.09 18.61 -59.12
CA ASN A 386 24.61 17.41 -58.42
C ASN A 386 25.66 17.74 -57.35
N SER A 387 25.35 17.48 -56.07
CA SER A 387 26.05 16.48 -55.26
C SER A 387 25.54 16.43 -53.81
N GLN A 388 25.52 15.20 -53.33
CA GLN A 388 25.16 14.71 -52.01
C GLN A 388 26.05 15.22 -50.87
N ALA A 389 25.43 15.20 -49.67
CA ALA A 389 25.96 14.73 -48.38
C ALA A 389 27.27 15.34 -47.83
N SER A 390 27.19 15.91 -46.63
CA SER A 390 27.77 15.32 -45.41
C SER A 390 27.62 16.25 -44.19
N ASN A 391 27.39 15.65 -43.03
CA ASN A 391 27.64 16.13 -41.66
C ASN A 391 26.79 17.27 -41.07
N GLN A 392 25.83 16.92 -40.22
CA GLN A 392 26.04 16.81 -38.76
C GLN A 392 24.92 16.02 -38.08
#